data_AF-A0A4T2BP93-F1
#
_entry.id   AF-A0A4T2BP93-F1
#
_cell.length_a   1.000
_cell.length_b   1.000
_cell.length_c   1.000
_cell.angle_alpha   90.00
_cell.angle_beta   90.00
_cell.angle_gamma   90.00
#
_symmetry.space_group_name_H-M   'P 1'
#
loop_
_entity.id
_entity.type
_entity.pdbx_description
1 polymer ?
#
loop_
_entity_poly.entity_id
_entity_poly.type
_entity_poly.pdbx_seq_one_letter_code
_entity_poly.pdbx_strand_id
1 'polypeptide(L)'
;MVNPWAAQYRLSLVARLGVASATVRGEVTVTANPSIFFSQFASRNDPVLLGWSTFREHVRQGARASAARAGRTLQPSGEPRLAPVARSPRATALTPDARSGIWRLLASNNREVARSLFLYESLSSARAHVLQLRQQTDEMTVMPITGPGAGQHGWYVTIDNVSVMSCGRWYGAAALSRESAAYSVHALASAFVSEGSRATRSNAPVRSAQHALMRDGVAAW
;
A
#
# COMPACT_ATOMS: atom_id res chain seq x y z
N MET A 1 -25.77 -13.45 5.40
CA MET A 1 -26.49 -12.25 4.95
C MET A 1 -25.64 -11.62 3.85
N VAL A 2 -26.00 -11.86 2.59
CA VAL A 2 -25.17 -11.50 1.41
C VAL A 2 -25.30 -10.00 1.17
N ASN A 3 -24.19 -9.26 1.18
CA ASN A 3 -24.16 -7.82 0.98
C ASN A 3 -24.66 -7.47 -0.45
N PRO A 4 -25.83 -6.83 -0.61
CA PRO A 4 -26.49 -6.66 -1.92
C PRO A 4 -25.82 -5.64 -2.84
N TRP A 5 -24.74 -4.99 -2.41
CA TRP A 5 -24.02 -3.99 -3.20
C TRP A 5 -22.98 -4.58 -4.15
N ALA A 6 -22.61 -5.87 -4.02
CA ALA A 6 -21.51 -6.47 -4.79
C ALA A 6 -21.82 -6.70 -6.28
N ALA A 7 -23.09 -6.81 -6.67
CA ALA A 7 -23.47 -7.18 -8.04
C ALA A 7 -23.46 -6.00 -9.03
N GLN A 8 -23.73 -4.78 -8.57
CA GLN A 8 -23.95 -3.62 -9.45
C GLN A 8 -22.66 -2.92 -9.91
N TYR A 9 -21.51 -3.19 -9.28
CA TYR A 9 -20.23 -2.56 -9.61
C TYR A 9 -19.35 -3.35 -10.59
N ARG A 10 -19.76 -4.55 -11.01
CA ARG A 10 -18.95 -5.43 -11.87
C ARG A 10 -18.75 -4.88 -13.29
N LEU A 11 -19.63 -4.01 -13.78
CA LEU A 11 -19.63 -3.51 -15.17
C LEU A 11 -19.03 -2.11 -15.35
N SER A 12 -19.05 -1.24 -14.33
CA SER A 12 -18.54 0.14 -14.45
C SER A 12 -17.07 0.31 -14.07
N LEU A 13 -16.48 -0.67 -13.35
CA LEU A 13 -15.10 -0.63 -12.84
C LEU A 13 -14.04 -1.03 -13.90
N VAL A 14 -14.41 -1.92 -14.82
CA VAL A 14 -13.57 -2.46 -15.91
C VAL A 14 -13.03 -1.34 -16.81
N ALA A 15 -13.85 -0.32 -17.09
CA ALA A 15 -13.48 0.76 -18.01
C ALA A 15 -12.56 1.83 -17.39
N ARG A 16 -12.60 2.05 -16.07
CA ARG A 16 -11.87 3.16 -15.40
C ARG A 16 -10.56 2.75 -14.72
N LEU A 17 -10.37 1.46 -14.43
CA LEU A 17 -9.10 0.91 -13.90
C LEU A 17 -8.22 0.25 -14.97
N GLY A 18 -8.60 0.33 -16.25
CA GLY A 18 -7.79 -0.17 -17.37
C GLY A 18 -7.88 -1.69 -17.57
N VAL A 19 -9.08 -2.26 -17.48
CA VAL A 19 -9.35 -3.57 -18.07
C VAL A 19 -9.81 -3.33 -19.50
N ALA A 20 -8.85 -3.09 -20.40
CA ALA A 20 -9.11 -3.13 -21.83
C ALA A 20 -9.09 -4.60 -22.26
N SER A 21 -10.26 -5.19 -22.54
CA SER A 21 -10.32 -6.33 -23.45
C SER A 21 -10.21 -5.79 -24.87
N ALA A 22 -9.01 -5.86 -25.45
CA ALA A 22 -8.85 -5.69 -26.89
C ALA A 22 -9.10 -7.05 -27.53
N THR A 23 -10.19 -7.18 -28.29
CA THR A 23 -10.37 -8.34 -29.16
C THR A 23 -9.54 -8.11 -30.42
N VAL A 24 -8.35 -8.68 -30.46
CA VAL A 24 -7.55 -8.81 -31.70
C VAL A 24 -7.60 -10.28 -32.09
N ARG A 25 -8.01 -10.54 -33.33
CA ARG A 25 -8.06 -11.89 -33.92
C ARG A 25 -6.70 -12.57 -33.78
N GLY A 26 -6.63 -13.64 -32.99
CA GLY A 26 -5.54 -14.62 -33.07
C GLY A 26 -4.33 -14.42 -32.16
N GLU A 27 -4.37 -13.58 -31.13
CA GLU A 27 -3.28 -13.45 -30.16
C GLU A 27 -3.69 -13.89 -28.75
N VAL A 28 -2.79 -14.58 -28.05
CA VAL A 28 -2.93 -15.00 -26.65
C VAL A 28 -3.35 -13.78 -25.83
N THR A 29 -4.60 -13.78 -25.37
CA THR A 29 -5.09 -12.75 -24.47
C THR A 29 -4.36 -12.92 -23.14
N VAL A 30 -3.27 -12.18 -22.93
CA VAL A 30 -2.70 -12.04 -21.59
C VAL A 30 -3.71 -11.24 -20.79
N THR A 31 -4.63 -11.92 -20.12
CA THR A 31 -5.47 -11.30 -19.11
C THR A 31 -4.51 -10.79 -18.04
N ALA A 32 -4.21 -9.49 -18.08
CA ALA A 32 -3.31 -8.88 -17.12
C ALA A 32 -3.95 -8.99 -15.73
N ASN A 33 -3.55 -10.01 -14.98
CA ASN A 33 -4.08 -10.27 -13.66
C ASN A 33 -3.44 -9.32 -12.64
N PRO A 34 -4.15 -8.94 -11.57
CA PRO A 34 -3.51 -8.26 -10.46
C PRO A 34 -2.37 -9.14 -9.92
N SER A 35 -1.34 -8.51 -9.37
CA SER A 35 -0.12 -9.22 -8.95
C SER A 35 0.42 -8.66 -7.65
N ILE A 36 1.08 -9.52 -6.88
CA ILE A 36 1.74 -9.18 -5.62
C ILE A 36 3.24 -9.29 -5.82
N PHE A 37 3.92 -8.18 -5.56
CA PHE A 37 5.37 -8.08 -5.60
C PHE A 37 5.94 -7.74 -4.23
N PHE A 38 7.16 -8.20 -3.98
CA PHE A 38 7.87 -7.95 -2.75
C PHE A 38 8.99 -6.95 -2.99
N SER A 39 8.98 -5.85 -2.25
CA SER A 39 10.03 -4.85 -2.25
C SER A 39 10.96 -5.14 -1.08
N GLN A 40 12.25 -5.35 -1.37
CA GLN A 40 13.30 -5.46 -0.35
C GLN A 40 14.05 -4.14 -0.24
N PHE A 41 14.33 -3.72 0.99
CA PHE A 41 15.12 -2.53 1.27
C PHE A 41 16.60 -2.88 1.40
N ALA A 42 17.46 -2.00 0.91
CA ALA A 42 18.90 -2.22 0.93
C ALA A 42 19.51 -2.07 2.33
N SER A 43 18.92 -1.18 3.16
CA SER A 43 19.37 -0.93 4.52
C SER A 43 18.28 -0.24 5.35
N ARG A 44 18.55 -0.01 6.65
CA ARG A 44 17.67 0.79 7.52
C ARG A 44 17.54 2.25 7.10
N ASN A 45 18.54 2.77 6.39
CA ASN A 45 18.57 4.15 5.89
C ASN A 45 18.12 4.24 4.42
N ASP A 46 17.49 3.19 3.89
CA ASP A 46 16.94 3.19 2.53
C ASP A 46 15.85 4.29 2.41
N PRO A 47 15.99 5.26 1.48
CA PRO A 47 15.01 6.33 1.31
C PRO A 47 13.59 5.83 1.04
N VAL A 48 13.46 4.66 0.40
CA VAL A 48 12.15 4.05 0.12
C VAL A 48 11.53 3.48 1.40
N LEU A 49 12.34 2.90 2.29
CA LEU A 49 11.87 2.46 3.62
C LEU A 49 11.42 3.65 4.48
N LEU A 50 12.19 4.76 4.44
CA LEU A 50 11.82 5.99 5.13
C LEU A 50 10.50 6.55 4.60
N GLY A 51 10.35 6.65 3.27
CA GLY A 51 9.12 7.12 2.65
C GLY A 51 7.91 6.22 2.96
N TRP A 52 8.09 4.90 2.98
CA TRP A 52 7.06 3.97 3.43
C TRP A 52 6.69 4.17 4.90
N SER A 53 7.68 4.38 5.78
CA SER A 53 7.47 4.61 7.20
C SER A 53 6.69 5.91 7.46
N THR A 54 7.04 6.99 6.75
CA THR A 54 6.29 8.26 6.79
C THR A 54 4.87 8.09 6.27
N PHE A 55 4.68 7.39 5.15
CA PHE A 55 3.34 7.12 4.61
C PHE A 55 2.47 6.37 5.63
N ARG A 56 3.03 5.35 6.26
CA ARG A 56 2.37 4.55 7.29
C ARG A 56 1.98 5.37 8.52
N GLU A 57 2.83 6.30 8.94
CA GLU A 57 2.50 7.23 10.03
C GLU A 57 1.32 8.12 9.66
N HIS A 58 1.26 8.63 8.43
CA HIS A 58 0.09 9.38 7.96
C HIS A 58 -1.19 8.53 7.94
N VAL A 59 -1.12 7.23 7.62
CA VAL A 59 -2.27 6.32 7.73
C VAL A 59 -2.72 6.21 9.19
N ARG A 60 -1.79 6.08 10.14
CA ARG A 60 -2.09 6.03 11.58
C ARG A 60 -2.74 7.32 12.08
N GLN A 61 -2.19 8.48 11.72
CA GLN A 61 -2.75 9.79 12.06
C GLN A 61 -4.14 9.98 11.44
N GLY A 62 -4.32 9.59 10.17
CA GLY A 62 -5.61 9.61 9.48
C GLY A 62 -6.65 8.72 10.16
N ALA A 63 -6.25 7.54 10.64
CA ALA A 63 -7.11 6.65 11.43
C ALA A 63 -7.56 7.32 12.73
N ARG A 64 -6.61 7.87 13.51
CA ARG A 64 -6.89 8.61 14.76
C ARG A 64 -7.85 9.77 14.55
N ALA A 65 -7.58 10.62 13.55
CA ALA A 65 -8.43 11.75 13.23
C ALA A 65 -9.84 11.32 12.79
N SER A 66 -9.95 10.24 12.02
CA SER A 66 -11.24 9.74 11.54
C SER A 66 -12.06 9.11 12.68
N ALA A 67 -11.41 8.43 13.62
CA ALA A 67 -12.08 7.90 14.80
C ALA A 67 -12.56 9.02 15.74
N ALA A 68 -11.72 10.01 16.01
CA ALA A 68 -12.09 11.19 16.79
C ALA A 68 -13.31 11.91 16.21
N ARG A 69 -13.35 12.12 14.89
CA ARG A 69 -14.52 12.70 14.20
C ARG A 69 -15.78 11.86 14.32
N ALA A 70 -15.64 10.53 14.37
CA ALA A 70 -16.75 9.62 14.55
C ALA A 70 -17.19 9.47 16.02
N GLY A 71 -16.60 10.23 16.96
CA GLY A 71 -16.86 10.07 18.39
C GLY A 71 -16.40 8.72 18.94
N ARG A 72 -15.47 8.04 18.26
CA ARG A 72 -14.95 6.73 18.66
C ARG A 72 -13.53 6.85 19.15
N THR A 73 -13.24 6.25 20.30
CA THR A 73 -11.86 5.99 20.71
C THR A 73 -11.37 4.78 19.93
N LEU A 74 -10.32 4.95 19.12
CA LEU A 74 -9.63 3.80 18.53
C LEU A 74 -9.01 2.97 19.65
N GLN A 75 -9.42 1.72 19.78
CA GLN A 75 -8.68 0.80 20.64
C GLN A 75 -7.24 0.67 20.13
N PRO A 76 -6.26 0.39 21.01
CA PRO A 76 -4.87 0.14 20.61
C PRO A 76 -4.74 -0.96 19.55
N SER A 77 -5.70 -1.88 19.50
CA SER A 77 -5.82 -2.91 18.46
C SER A 77 -6.13 -2.34 17.08
N GLY A 78 -7.00 -1.34 16.98
CA GLY A 78 -7.44 -0.73 15.71
C GLY A 78 -6.51 0.37 15.18
N GLU A 79 -5.50 0.78 15.94
CA GLU A 79 -4.38 1.53 15.37
C GLU A 79 -3.62 0.63 14.40
N PRO A 80 -3.22 1.14 13.21
CA PRO A 80 -2.34 0.42 12.33
C PRO A 80 -1.09 -0.07 13.05
N ARG A 81 -1.07 -1.36 13.42
CA ARG A 81 0.02 -1.91 14.21
C ARG A 81 1.30 -1.69 13.46
N LEU A 82 2.22 -0.98 14.12
CA LEU A 82 3.54 -0.82 13.57
C LEU A 82 4.29 -2.16 13.74
N ALA A 83 4.22 -3.09 12.77
CA ALA A 83 5.19 -4.16 12.59
C ALA A 83 6.56 -3.58 12.94
N PRO A 84 7.26 -4.19 13.93
CA PRO A 84 8.51 -3.65 14.41
C PRO A 84 9.42 -3.46 13.21
N VAL A 85 9.93 -2.24 13.03
CA VAL A 85 11.11 -2.06 12.19
C VAL A 85 12.18 -2.87 12.88
N ALA A 86 12.49 -4.06 12.34
CA ALA A 86 13.27 -5.09 13.00
C ALA A 86 14.45 -4.50 13.78
N ARG A 87 14.26 -4.31 15.09
CA ARG A 87 15.32 -4.00 16.05
C ARG A 87 15.71 -5.33 16.64
N SER A 88 16.53 -6.10 15.93
CA SER A 88 17.25 -7.18 16.58
C SER A 88 18.54 -6.62 17.18
N PRO A 89 18.71 -6.63 18.51
CA PRO A 89 19.99 -6.35 19.17
C PRO A 89 20.94 -7.57 19.14
N ARG A 90 20.55 -8.69 18.49
CA ARG A 90 21.28 -9.96 18.51
C ARG A 90 21.43 -10.61 17.13
N ALA A 91 21.43 -9.82 16.06
CA ALA A 91 21.75 -10.31 14.73
C ALA A 91 23.28 -10.42 14.56
N THR A 92 23.90 -11.41 15.19
CA THR A 92 25.34 -11.70 15.02
C THR A 92 25.67 -12.44 13.74
N ALA A 93 24.68 -12.83 12.94
CA ALA A 93 24.87 -13.28 11.56
C ALA A 93 23.59 -12.98 10.76
N LEU A 94 23.57 -11.85 10.05
CA LEU A 94 22.61 -11.65 8.98
C LEU A 94 23.00 -12.65 7.88
N THR A 95 22.14 -13.64 7.60
CA THR A 95 22.23 -14.29 6.30
C THR A 95 22.08 -13.20 5.22
N PRO A 96 22.73 -13.31 4.06
CA PRO A 96 22.62 -12.32 2.97
C PRO A 96 21.16 -12.01 2.54
N ASP A 97 20.23 -12.91 2.87
CA ASP A 97 18.78 -12.84 2.62
C ASP A 97 17.95 -12.15 3.72
N ALA A 98 18.54 -11.71 4.84
CA ALA A 98 17.85 -11.02 5.92
C ALA A 98 17.55 -9.54 5.58
N ARG A 99 16.99 -9.30 4.39
CA ARG A 99 16.55 -7.97 3.95
C ARG A 99 15.09 -7.79 4.29
N SER A 100 14.80 -6.80 5.12
CA SER A 100 13.43 -6.45 5.43
C SER A 100 12.70 -5.91 4.21
N GLY A 101 11.40 -6.18 4.11
CA GLY A 101 10.63 -5.81 2.93
C GLY A 101 9.14 -5.66 3.20
N ILE A 102 8.44 -5.20 2.17
CA ILE A 102 6.98 -5.05 2.13
C ILE A 102 6.44 -5.77 0.90
N TRP A 103 5.17 -6.18 0.94
CA TRP A 103 4.46 -6.58 -0.27
C TRP A 103 3.62 -5.44 -0.81
N ARG A 104 3.42 -5.43 -2.13
CA ARG A 104 2.67 -4.42 -2.88
C ARG A 104 1.75 -5.13 -3.84
N LEU A 105 0.49 -4.72 -3.86
CA LEU A 105 -0.53 -5.20 -4.77
C LEU A 105 -0.63 -4.24 -5.95
N LEU A 106 -0.37 -4.77 -7.14
CA LEU A 106 -0.48 -4.06 -8.40
C LEU A 106 -1.77 -4.49 -9.13
N ALA A 107 -2.45 -3.51 -9.69
CA ALA A 107 -3.50 -3.77 -10.68
C ALA A 107 -2.91 -4.32 -11.99
N SER A 108 -3.79 -4.75 -12.89
CA SER A 108 -3.47 -5.23 -14.25
C SER A 108 -2.58 -4.27 -15.04
N ASN A 109 -2.75 -2.96 -14.85
CA ASN A 109 -1.98 -1.90 -15.49
C ASN A 109 -0.65 -1.57 -14.76
N ASN A 110 -0.18 -2.47 -13.89
CA ASN A 110 1.01 -2.33 -13.04
C ASN A 110 0.98 -1.14 -12.07
N ARG A 111 -0.17 -0.49 -11.88
CA ARG A 111 -0.30 0.56 -10.86
C ARG A 111 -0.50 -0.08 -9.50
N GLU A 112 0.28 0.41 -8.54
CA GLU A 112 0.08 0.03 -7.15
C GLU A 112 -1.28 0.55 -6.63
N VAL A 113 -2.07 -0.39 -6.10
CA VAL A 113 -3.39 -0.12 -5.51
C VAL A 113 -3.39 -0.32 -4.00
N ALA A 114 -2.58 -1.25 -3.49
CA ALA A 114 -2.43 -1.49 -2.05
C ALA A 114 -1.01 -1.91 -1.68
N ARG A 115 -0.68 -1.80 -0.40
CA ARG A 115 0.59 -2.27 0.17
C ARG A 115 0.42 -2.77 1.59
N SER A 116 1.35 -3.61 2.02
CA SER A 116 1.41 -4.05 3.41
C SER A 116 1.60 -2.88 4.35
N LEU A 117 0.89 -2.95 5.47
CA LEU A 117 1.25 -2.15 6.64
C LEU A 117 2.34 -2.83 7.44
N PHE A 118 2.65 -4.11 7.22
CA PHE A 118 3.75 -4.82 7.88
C PHE A 118 5.09 -4.60 7.18
N LEU A 119 6.16 -4.54 7.99
CA LEU A 119 7.53 -4.78 7.55
C LEU A 119 7.87 -6.23 7.89
N TYR A 120 8.33 -6.97 6.90
CA TYR A 120 8.67 -8.38 7.02
C TYR A 120 10.18 -8.54 7.11
N GLU A 121 10.64 -9.54 7.85
CA GLU A 121 12.08 -9.83 8.00
C GLU A 121 12.65 -10.62 6.81
N SER A 122 11.78 -11.28 6.04
CA SER A 122 12.15 -12.10 4.90
C SER A 122 11.06 -12.11 3.82
N LEU A 123 11.44 -12.46 2.59
CA LEU A 123 10.51 -12.70 1.49
C LEU A 123 9.50 -13.81 1.83
N SER A 124 9.98 -14.91 2.42
CA SER A 124 9.15 -16.08 2.75
C SER A 124 8.07 -15.75 3.78
N SER A 125 8.40 -14.94 4.80
CA SER A 125 7.41 -14.50 5.80
C SER A 125 6.37 -13.55 5.21
N ALA A 126 6.78 -12.64 4.32
CA ALA A 126 5.87 -11.78 3.58
C ALA A 126 4.90 -12.59 2.71
N ARG A 127 5.42 -13.59 2.01
CA ARG A 127 4.62 -14.47 1.15
C ARG A 127 3.64 -15.33 1.94
N ALA A 128 4.10 -15.96 3.02
CA ALA A 128 3.24 -16.76 3.89
C ALA A 128 2.06 -15.92 4.41
N HIS A 129 2.33 -14.69 4.87
CA HIS A 129 1.27 -13.78 5.32
C HIS A 129 0.32 -13.39 4.17
N VAL A 130 0.81 -13.10 2.96
CA VAL A 130 -0.06 -12.84 1.80
C VAL A 130 -1.00 -14.01 1.50
N LEU A 131 -0.49 -15.25 1.53
CA LEU A 131 -1.29 -16.44 1.27
C LEU A 131 -2.35 -16.65 2.35
N GLN A 132 -2.03 -16.35 3.61
CA GLN A 132 -3.00 -16.34 4.70
C GLN A 132 -4.08 -15.27 4.48
N LEU A 133 -3.69 -14.03 4.15
CA LEU A 133 -4.63 -12.93 3.93
C LEU A 133 -5.66 -13.23 2.84
N ARG A 134 -5.30 -14.01 1.81
CA ARG A 134 -6.26 -14.42 0.76
C ARG A 134 -7.43 -15.22 1.30
N GLN A 135 -7.15 -16.11 2.23
CA GLN A 135 -8.15 -16.98 2.84
C GLN A 135 -9.07 -16.21 3.80
N GLN A 136 -8.66 -15.01 4.23
CA GLN A 136 -9.37 -14.17 5.19
C GLN A 136 -9.98 -12.91 4.54
N THR A 137 -10.14 -12.89 3.21
CA THR A 137 -10.67 -11.72 2.51
C THR A 137 -12.11 -11.38 2.92
N ASP A 138 -12.92 -12.38 3.29
CA ASP A 138 -14.27 -12.18 3.82
C ASP A 138 -14.29 -11.59 5.25
N GLU A 139 -13.18 -11.68 5.98
CA GLU A 139 -13.02 -11.11 7.33
C GLU A 139 -12.48 -9.66 7.28
N MET A 140 -12.08 -9.17 6.11
CA MET A 140 -11.47 -7.86 5.95
C MET A 140 -12.48 -6.72 6.11
N THR A 141 -12.18 -5.81 7.02
CA THR A 141 -12.94 -4.56 7.19
C THR A 141 -12.17 -3.37 6.65
N VAL A 142 -12.76 -2.63 5.71
CA VAL A 142 -12.19 -1.40 5.14
C VAL A 142 -12.52 -0.20 6.02
N MET A 143 -11.48 0.53 6.41
CA MET A 143 -11.56 1.73 7.24
C MET A 143 -11.17 2.97 6.43
N PRO A 144 -12.13 3.85 6.05
CA PRO A 144 -11.83 5.07 5.31
C PRO A 144 -11.16 6.11 6.21
N ILE A 145 -10.17 6.84 5.67
CA ILE A 145 -9.44 7.88 6.38
C ILE A 145 -9.20 9.12 5.50
N THR A 146 -8.84 10.23 6.13
CA THR A 146 -8.31 11.42 5.45
C THR A 146 -6.78 11.40 5.47
N GLY A 147 -6.17 11.93 4.41
CA GLY A 147 -4.73 12.06 4.27
C GLY A 147 -4.16 13.31 4.96
N PRO A 148 -2.83 13.50 4.84
CA PRO A 148 -2.12 14.62 5.47
C PRO A 148 -2.44 15.97 4.83
N GLY A 149 -2.84 15.99 3.55
CA GLY A 149 -3.28 17.21 2.86
C GLY A 149 -4.80 17.38 2.85
N ALA A 150 -5.27 18.62 2.74
CA ALA A 150 -6.68 18.92 2.52
C ALA A 150 -7.20 18.21 1.26
N GLY A 151 -8.40 17.62 1.34
CA GLY A 151 -9.01 16.88 0.23
C GLY A 151 -8.35 15.54 -0.10
N GLN A 152 -7.35 15.10 0.68
CA GLN A 152 -6.75 13.77 0.50
C GLN A 152 -7.56 12.72 1.25
N HIS A 153 -7.80 11.59 0.58
CA HIS A 153 -8.53 10.45 1.11
C HIS A 153 -7.69 9.19 0.98
N GLY A 154 -7.83 8.28 1.92
CA GLY A 154 -7.19 6.98 1.89
C GLY A 154 -8.03 5.96 2.63
N TRP A 155 -7.43 4.78 2.83
CA TRP A 155 -8.07 3.68 3.54
C TRP A 155 -7.00 2.73 4.08
N TYR A 156 -7.38 1.98 5.10
CA TYR A 156 -6.66 0.79 5.54
C TYR A 156 -7.64 -0.37 5.75
N VAL A 157 -7.13 -1.58 5.85
CA VAL A 157 -7.91 -2.79 6.09
C VAL A 157 -7.47 -3.45 7.38
N THR A 158 -8.44 -3.90 8.17
CA THR A 158 -8.23 -4.68 9.39
C THR A 158 -8.79 -6.09 9.28
N ILE A 159 -8.15 -7.05 9.94
CA ILE A 159 -8.69 -8.39 10.27
C ILE A 159 -8.53 -8.55 11.78
N ASP A 160 -9.60 -8.89 12.50
CA ASP A 160 -9.60 -8.97 13.97
C ASP A 160 -8.94 -7.75 14.64
N ASN A 161 -9.30 -6.57 14.13
CA ASN A 161 -8.74 -5.25 14.48
C ASN A 161 -7.27 -5.03 14.07
N VAL A 162 -6.51 -6.01 13.59
CA VAL A 162 -5.13 -5.83 13.14
C VAL A 162 -5.10 -5.23 11.73
N SER A 163 -4.51 -4.04 11.56
CA SER A 163 -4.38 -3.45 10.23
C SER A 163 -3.32 -4.16 9.37
N VAL A 164 -3.75 -4.73 8.25
CA VAL A 164 -2.94 -5.60 7.40
C VAL A 164 -2.40 -4.88 6.16
N MET A 165 -3.20 -3.99 5.57
CA MET A 165 -2.82 -3.26 4.36
C MET A 165 -3.47 -1.87 4.30
N SER A 166 -2.95 -1.03 3.40
CA SER A 166 -3.52 0.28 3.12
C SER A 166 -3.46 0.59 1.63
N CYS A 167 -4.06 1.72 1.25
CA CYS A 167 -3.89 2.28 -0.09
C CYS A 167 -2.41 2.44 -0.47
N GLY A 168 -2.11 2.29 -1.77
CA GLY A 168 -0.77 2.57 -2.31
C GLY A 168 -0.48 4.07 -2.51
N ARG A 169 -1.52 4.92 -2.47
CA ARG A 169 -1.45 6.37 -2.64
C ARG A 169 -2.62 7.06 -1.94
N TRP A 170 -2.51 8.38 -1.76
CA TRP A 170 -3.66 9.23 -1.41
C TRP A 170 -4.49 9.57 -2.65
N TYR A 171 -5.80 9.70 -2.49
CA TYR A 171 -6.75 10.02 -3.55
C TYR A 171 -7.34 11.41 -3.33
N GLY A 172 -7.55 12.18 -4.39
CA GLY A 172 -8.19 13.50 -4.32
C GLY A 172 -9.72 13.48 -4.15
N ALA A 173 -10.34 12.29 -4.18
CA ALA A 173 -11.78 12.13 -4.03
C ALA A 173 -12.12 10.91 -3.15
N ALA A 174 -13.06 11.07 -2.23
CA ALA A 174 -13.52 10.00 -1.35
C ALA A 174 -14.14 8.81 -2.10
N ALA A 175 -14.84 9.07 -3.22
CA ALA A 175 -15.41 8.02 -4.06
C ALA A 175 -14.31 7.12 -4.67
N LEU A 176 -13.28 7.72 -5.27
CA LEU A 176 -12.13 6.97 -5.81
C LEU A 176 -11.37 6.19 -4.74
N SER A 177 -11.25 6.76 -3.52
CA SER A 177 -10.66 6.05 -2.38
C SER A 177 -11.44 4.78 -2.04
N ARG A 178 -12.78 4.87 -1.94
CA ARG A 178 -13.67 3.74 -1.66
C ARG A 178 -13.62 2.68 -2.77
N GLU A 179 -13.68 3.10 -4.03
CA GLU A 179 -13.57 2.19 -5.19
C GLU A 179 -12.24 1.45 -5.19
N SER A 180 -11.14 2.17 -4.93
CA SER A 180 -9.82 1.54 -4.84
C SER A 180 -9.71 0.57 -3.67
N ALA A 181 -10.38 0.82 -2.55
CA ALA A 181 -10.39 -0.10 -1.41
C ALA A 181 -11.11 -1.41 -1.75
N ALA A 182 -12.32 -1.30 -2.30
CA ALA A 182 -13.10 -2.46 -2.73
C ALA A 182 -12.36 -3.29 -3.80
N TYR A 183 -11.77 -2.61 -4.79
CA TYR A 183 -10.94 -3.26 -5.80
C TYR A 183 -9.75 -3.98 -5.16
N SER A 184 -9.08 -3.38 -4.17
CA SER A 184 -7.88 -3.96 -3.58
C SER A 184 -8.17 -5.25 -2.79
N VAL A 185 -9.29 -5.31 -2.05
CA VAL A 185 -9.72 -6.54 -1.35
C VAL A 185 -10.02 -7.64 -2.38
N HIS A 186 -10.76 -7.32 -3.44
CA HIS A 186 -11.06 -8.29 -4.50
C HIS A 186 -9.81 -8.75 -5.27
N ALA A 187 -8.91 -7.82 -5.60
CA ALA A 187 -7.67 -8.12 -6.31
C ALA A 187 -6.71 -8.96 -5.45
N LEU A 188 -6.67 -8.75 -4.14
CA LEU A 188 -5.84 -9.53 -3.22
C LEU A 188 -6.20 -11.03 -3.27
N ALA A 189 -7.49 -11.37 -3.32
CA ALA A 189 -7.98 -12.75 -3.37
C ALA A 189 -7.45 -13.54 -4.57
N SER A 190 -7.33 -12.88 -5.73
CA SER A 190 -7.08 -13.54 -7.02
C SER A 190 -5.71 -13.21 -7.63
N ALA A 191 -4.92 -12.33 -7.03
CA ALA A 191 -3.67 -11.88 -7.62
C ALA A 191 -2.68 -13.03 -7.90
N PHE A 192 -1.76 -12.84 -8.83
CA PHE A 192 -0.59 -13.69 -8.94
C PHE A 192 0.43 -13.31 -7.85
N VAL A 193 0.96 -14.27 -7.07
CA VAL A 193 2.01 -13.99 -6.08
C VAL A 193 3.37 -14.27 -6.70
N SER A 194 4.21 -13.25 -6.81
CA SER A 194 5.57 -13.40 -7.33
C SER A 194 6.40 -14.35 -6.45
N GLU A 195 7.22 -15.20 -7.08
CA GLU A 195 8.20 -16.05 -6.40
C GLU A 195 9.38 -15.24 -5.81
N GLY A 196 9.75 -14.16 -6.49
CA GLY A 196 10.95 -13.37 -6.18
C GLY A 196 10.66 -11.99 -5.59
N SER A 197 11.67 -11.43 -4.93
CA SER A 197 11.72 -10.02 -4.53
C SER A 197 12.34 -9.14 -5.61
N ARG A 198 11.88 -7.90 -5.68
CA ARG A 198 12.54 -6.84 -6.45
C ARG A 198 13.25 -5.89 -5.51
N ALA A 199 14.54 -5.67 -5.72
CA ALA A 199 15.27 -4.61 -5.03
C ALA A 199 14.62 -3.26 -5.35
N THR A 200 14.37 -2.45 -4.33
CA THR A 200 13.90 -1.08 -4.54
C THR A 200 15.03 -0.26 -5.14
N ARG A 201 14.97 0.03 -6.44
CA ARG A 201 15.87 1.02 -7.05
C ARG A 201 15.42 2.40 -6.59
N SER A 202 16.29 3.11 -5.88
CA SER A 202 16.13 4.54 -5.62
C SER A 202 16.28 5.32 -6.93
N ASN A 203 15.21 5.46 -7.72
CA ASN A 203 15.18 6.50 -8.74
C ASN A 203 14.81 7.82 -8.06
N ALA A 204 15.75 8.39 -7.31
CA ALA A 204 15.72 9.81 -7.02
C ALA A 204 16.46 10.50 -8.19
N PRO A 205 15.80 11.34 -9.00
CA PRO A 205 16.55 12.36 -9.72
C PRO A 205 17.20 13.24 -8.66
N VAL A 206 18.53 13.40 -8.73
CA VAL A 206 19.27 14.43 -8.03
C VAL A 206 18.73 15.77 -8.54
N ARG A 207 17.67 16.28 -7.91
CA ARG A 207 17.28 17.67 -8.05
C ARG A 207 18.24 18.44 -7.17
N SER A 208 19.30 18.89 -7.80
CA SER A 208 20.38 19.71 -7.27
C SER A 208 19.82 20.80 -6.36
N ALA A 209 20.24 20.75 -5.10
CA ALA A 209 20.12 21.84 -4.14
C ALA A 209 21.07 23.00 -4.53
N GLN A 210 20.97 23.48 -5.77
CA GLN A 210 21.78 24.59 -6.31
C GLN A 210 20.95 25.81 -6.71
N HIS A 211 19.62 25.79 -6.57
CA HIS A 211 18.78 26.96 -6.87
C HIS A 211 18.25 27.71 -5.64
N ALA A 212 18.68 27.34 -4.42
CA ALA A 212 18.26 27.96 -3.17
C ALA A 212 19.34 28.82 -2.48
N LEU A 213 20.51 29.02 -3.13
CA LEU A 213 21.58 29.91 -2.64
C LEU A 213 21.73 31.19 -3.49
N MET A 214 20.70 31.58 -4.24
CA MET A 214 20.75 32.74 -5.15
C MET A 214 19.58 33.73 -4.97
N ARG A 215 18.99 33.80 -3.77
CA ARG A 215 17.93 34.77 -3.43
C ARG A 215 18.13 35.57 -2.14
N ASP A 216 19.30 35.45 -1.50
CA ASP A 216 19.73 36.41 -0.48
C ASP A 216 20.79 37.33 -1.08
N GLY A 217 20.32 38.31 -1.84
CA GLY A 217 21.18 39.33 -2.43
C GLY A 217 20.35 40.36 -3.17
N VAL A 218 20.38 41.60 -2.64
CA VAL A 218 19.88 42.86 -3.23
C VAL A 218 18.38 43.10 -2.98
N ALA A 219 17.90 44.14 -2.30
CA ALA A 219 18.47 45.47 -2.05
C ALA A 219 17.96 46.06 -0.71
N ALA A 220 18.87 46.71 0.02
CA ALA A 220 18.52 47.89 0.81
C ALA A 220 19.00 49.11 0.00
N TRP A 221 18.05 49.94 -0.40
CA TRP A 221 18.19 51.38 -0.59
C TRP A 221 17.22 52.03 0.39
#